data_AF-A0A2M9ZP20-F1
#
_entry.id   AF-A0A2M9ZP20-F1
#
_cell.length_a   1.000
_cell.length_b   1.000
_cell.length_c   1.000
_cell.angle_alpha   90.00
_cell.angle_beta   90.00
_cell.angle_gamma   90.00
#
_symmetry.space_group_name_H-M   'P 1'
#
loop_
_entity.id
_entity.type
_entity.pdbx_description
1 polymer ?
#
loop_
_entity_poly.entity_id
_entity_poly.type
_entity_poly.pdbx_seq_one_letter_code
_entity_poly.pdbx_strand_id
1 'polypeptide(L)'
;MTFLADVIWPALYVMHGYYTLWPLIIVTVVIEALILRHFIRLPVVKSFMISSVGNAISGVFGMQLLIFIPLLFHYIADPWTGGTFNTIGWIATFLLMFGTSVVIEVYSVGFLFRLKRRRLWFPLFAGNFLTYLVIAIYFNISSQLQM
;
A
#
# COMPACT_ATOMS: atom_id res chain seq x y z
N MET A 1 -29.65 -3.97 -13.65
CA MET A 1 -29.17 -2.94 -12.69
C MET A 1 -28.39 -3.51 -11.51
N THR A 2 -28.38 -4.83 -11.27
CA THR A 2 -27.67 -5.46 -10.14
C THR A 2 -26.15 -5.60 -10.36
N PHE A 3 -25.71 -5.92 -11.58
CA PHE A 3 -24.28 -6.14 -11.89
C PHE A 3 -23.36 -4.94 -11.60
N LEU A 4 -23.84 -3.70 -11.77
CA LEU A 4 -23.06 -2.50 -11.48
C LEU A 4 -22.94 -2.25 -9.97
N ALA A 5 -23.98 -2.57 -9.20
CA ALA A 5 -23.99 -2.40 -7.75
C ALA A 5 -23.04 -3.39 -7.06
N ASP A 6 -23.05 -4.66 -7.49
CA ASP A 6 -22.20 -5.72 -6.93
C ASP A 6 -20.71 -5.50 -7.22
N VAL A 7 -20.39 -4.75 -8.27
CA VAL A 7 -19.02 -4.48 -8.72
C VAL A 7 -18.46 -3.17 -8.14
N ILE A 8 -19.29 -2.14 -7.99
CA ILE A 8 -18.85 -0.82 -7.49
C ILE A 8 -18.78 -0.78 -5.96
N TRP A 9 -19.71 -1.44 -5.28
CA TRP A 9 -19.78 -1.43 -3.81
C TRP A 9 -18.52 -1.98 -3.13
N PRO A 10 -17.89 -3.08 -3.61
CA PRO A 10 -16.60 -3.54 -3.10
C PRO A 10 -15.48 -2.52 -3.21
N ALA A 11 -15.36 -1.85 -4.35
CA ALA A 11 -14.33 -0.83 -4.54
C ALA A 11 -14.52 0.35 -3.59
N LEU A 12 -15.77 0.78 -3.37
CA LEU A 12 -16.09 1.85 -2.43
C LEU A 12 -15.83 1.45 -0.97
N TYR A 13 -16.15 0.21 -0.58
CA TYR A 13 -15.89 -0.30 0.76
C TYR A 13 -14.38 -0.36 1.06
N VAL A 14 -13.59 -0.89 0.12
CA VAL A 14 -12.13 -0.93 0.24
C VAL A 14 -11.54 0.49 0.30
N MET A 15 -12.04 1.43 -0.51
CA MET A 15 -11.62 2.83 -0.45
C MET A 15 -11.92 3.47 0.92
N HIS A 16 -13.11 3.26 1.49
CA HIS A 16 -13.47 3.83 2.79
C HIS A 16 -12.54 3.31 3.90
N GLY A 17 -12.25 2.00 3.91
CA GLY A 17 -11.31 1.39 4.85
C GLY A 17 -9.87 1.91 4.69
N TYR A 18 -9.48 2.41 3.52
CA TYR A 18 -8.17 3.00 3.31
C TYR A 18 -8.09 4.48 3.74
N TYR A 19 -9.16 5.25 3.57
CA TYR A 19 -9.20 6.64 4.04
C TYR A 19 -9.08 6.73 5.56
N THR A 20 -9.64 5.79 6.31
CA THR A 20 -9.49 5.72 7.77
C THR A 20 -8.05 5.39 8.20
N LEU A 21 -7.27 4.74 7.34
CA LEU A 21 -5.87 4.40 7.57
C LEU A 21 -4.90 5.48 7.11
N TRP A 22 -5.37 6.53 6.43
CA TRP A 22 -4.52 7.64 5.97
C TRP A 22 -3.62 8.25 7.06
N PRO A 23 -4.05 8.38 8.34
CA PRO A 23 -3.17 8.85 9.42
C PRO A 23 -1.94 7.96 9.67
N LEU A 24 -1.98 6.66 9.30
CA LEU A 24 -0.83 5.77 9.43
C LEU A 24 0.34 6.18 8.55
N ILE A 25 0.13 7.00 7.51
CA ILE A 25 1.20 7.51 6.64
C ILE A 25 2.30 8.25 7.42
N ILE A 26 1.99 8.82 8.58
CA ILE A 26 2.99 9.46 9.44
C ILE A 26 3.95 8.40 10.02
N VAL A 27 3.39 7.27 10.45
CA VAL A 27 4.14 6.13 11.00
C VAL A 27 4.99 5.50 9.90
N THR A 28 4.43 5.31 8.70
CA THR A 28 5.15 4.75 7.55
C THR A 28 6.35 5.63 7.19
N VAL A 29 6.14 6.95 7.15
CA VAL A 29 7.20 7.92 6.85
C VAL A 29 8.35 7.83 7.86
N VAL A 30 8.04 7.75 9.15
CA VAL A 30 9.06 7.63 10.21
C VAL A 30 9.84 6.32 10.07
N ILE A 31 9.14 5.19 9.92
CA ILE A 31 9.75 3.86 9.78
C ILE A 31 10.69 3.84 8.57
N GLU A 32 10.21 4.27 7.41
CA GLU A 32 11.00 4.28 6.18
C GLU A 32 12.18 5.24 6.24
N ALA A 33 12.01 6.41 6.86
CA ALA A 33 13.11 7.36 7.05
C ALA A 33 14.24 6.76 7.89
N LEU A 34 13.91 5.96 8.91
CA LEU A 34 14.89 5.25 9.75
C LEU A 34 15.59 4.13 8.96
N ILE A 35 14.84 3.33 8.20
CA ILE A 35 15.39 2.25 7.38
C ILE A 35 16.30 2.80 6.29
N LEU A 36 15.87 3.83 5.55
CA LEU A 36 16.68 4.52 4.54
C LEU A 36 17.96 5.10 5.14
N ARG A 37 17.87 5.70 6.33
CA ARG A 37 19.04 6.20 7.05
C ARG A 37 20.00 5.06 7.40
N HIS A 38 19.50 3.94 7.92
CA HIS A 38 20.33 2.82 8.35
C HIS A 38 21.04 2.16 7.15
N PHE A 39 20.33 1.83 6.08
CA PHE A 39 20.87 1.08 4.95
C PHE A 39 21.62 1.93 3.92
N ILE A 40 21.18 3.16 3.66
CA ILE A 40 21.77 4.04 2.63
C ILE A 40 22.71 5.08 3.27
N ARG A 41 22.73 5.21 4.60
CA ARG A 41 23.54 6.18 5.35
C ARG A 41 23.25 7.64 4.94
N LEU A 42 21.98 7.92 4.67
CA LEU A 42 21.54 9.26 4.30
C LEU A 42 21.49 10.20 5.53
N PRO A 43 21.71 11.51 5.35
CA PRO A 43 21.42 12.52 6.37
C PRO A 43 19.96 12.42 6.82
N VAL A 44 19.69 12.69 8.11
CA VAL A 44 18.34 12.59 8.70
C VAL A 44 17.30 13.36 7.88
N VAL A 45 17.56 14.64 7.61
CA VAL A 45 16.63 15.48 6.84
C VAL A 45 16.35 14.87 5.47
N LYS A 46 17.39 14.35 4.80
CA LYS A 46 17.25 13.76 3.47
C LYS A 46 16.48 12.43 3.50
N SER A 47 16.66 11.60 4.52
CA SER A 47 15.91 10.34 4.65
C SER A 47 14.43 10.58 4.91
N PHE A 48 14.10 11.57 5.75
CA PHE A 48 12.72 12.01 5.96
C PHE A 48 12.11 12.59 4.69
N MET A 49 12.80 13.47 3.97
CA MET A 49 12.30 14.02 2.71
C MET A 49 12.02 12.93 1.66
N ILE A 50 12.94 11.97 1.50
CA ILE A 50 12.76 10.85 0.57
C ILE A 50 11.55 10.02 0.98
N SER A 51 11.47 9.64 2.26
CA SER A 51 10.37 8.86 2.80
C SER A 51 9.01 9.56 2.61
N SER A 52 8.91 10.85 2.96
CA SER A 52 7.68 11.63 2.78
C SER A 52 7.27 11.74 1.33
N VAL A 53 8.20 12.02 0.42
CA VAL A 53 7.88 12.13 -1.02
C VAL A 53 7.51 10.78 -1.61
N GLY A 54 8.20 9.71 -1.23
CA GLY A 54 7.89 8.34 -1.64
C GLY A 54 6.46 7.97 -1.24
N ASN A 55 6.15 8.03 0.05
CA ASN A 55 4.82 7.71 0.60
C ASN A 55 3.72 8.62 0.05
N ALA A 56 3.98 9.90 -0.20
CA ALA A 56 2.98 10.79 -0.78
C ALA A 56 2.64 10.38 -2.21
N ILE A 57 3.66 10.08 -3.02
CA ILE A 57 3.48 9.63 -4.41
C ILE A 57 2.79 8.26 -4.42
N SER A 58 3.32 7.27 -3.70
CA SER A 58 2.74 5.93 -3.65
C SER A 58 1.35 5.91 -3.02
N GLY A 59 1.07 6.76 -2.04
CA GLY A 59 -0.26 6.93 -1.47
C GLY A 59 -1.27 7.47 -2.49
N VAL A 60 -0.91 8.52 -3.24
CA VAL A 60 -1.79 9.09 -4.28
C VAL A 60 -2.06 8.08 -5.41
N PHE A 61 -1.02 7.40 -5.91
CA PHE A 61 -1.21 6.40 -6.96
C PHE A 61 -1.87 5.12 -6.43
N GLY A 62 -1.57 4.72 -5.20
CA GLY A 62 -2.14 3.57 -4.53
C GLY A 62 -3.64 3.72 -4.30
N MET A 63 -4.11 4.90 -3.90
CA MET A 63 -5.54 5.20 -3.80
C MET A 63 -6.28 5.00 -5.13
N GLN A 64 -5.61 5.24 -6.25
CA GLN A 64 -6.26 5.15 -7.56
C GLN A 64 -6.30 3.69 -7.99
N LEU A 65 -5.21 2.95 -7.73
CA LEU A 65 -5.13 1.51 -7.95
C LEU A 65 -6.13 0.73 -7.08
N LEU A 66 -6.49 1.22 -5.90
CA LEU A 66 -7.53 0.62 -5.05
C LEU A 66 -8.90 0.50 -5.69
N ILE A 67 -9.20 1.36 -6.65
CA ILE A 67 -10.46 1.30 -7.40
C ILE A 67 -10.37 0.18 -8.44
N PHE A 68 -9.21 0.05 -9.08
CA PHE A 68 -9.02 -0.86 -10.21
C PHE A 68 -8.67 -2.29 -9.78
N ILE A 69 -7.97 -2.49 -8.66
CA ILE A 69 -7.50 -3.83 -8.23
C ILE A 69 -8.67 -4.76 -7.88
N PRO A 70 -9.64 -4.39 -7.02
CA PRO A 70 -10.80 -5.23 -6.74
C PRO A 70 -11.66 -5.45 -7.98
N LEU A 71 -11.75 -4.44 -8.86
CA LEU A 71 -12.46 -4.55 -10.14
C LEU A 71 -11.81 -5.59 -11.06
N LEU A 72 -10.49 -5.54 -11.22
CA LEU A 72 -9.71 -6.54 -11.96
C LEU A 72 -9.85 -7.94 -11.34
N PHE A 73 -9.81 -8.02 -10.01
CA PHE A 73 -10.00 -9.29 -9.30
C PHE A 73 -11.39 -9.89 -9.54
N HIS A 74 -12.43 -9.05 -9.53
CA HIS A 74 -13.80 -9.47 -9.84
C HIS A 74 -13.90 -10.11 -11.25
N TYR A 75 -13.27 -9.52 -12.26
CA TYR A 75 -13.35 -10.06 -13.62
C TYR A 75 -12.47 -11.29 -13.86
N ILE A 76 -11.35 -11.41 -13.16
CA ILE A 76 -10.34 -12.45 -13.43
C ILE A 76 -10.49 -13.65 -12.49
N ALA A 77 -10.71 -13.40 -11.20
CA ALA A 77 -10.54 -14.38 -10.14
C ALA A 77 -11.85 -14.78 -9.44
N ASP A 78 -12.89 -13.95 -9.43
CA ASP A 78 -14.17 -14.34 -8.82
C ASP A 78 -14.79 -15.61 -9.40
N PRO A 79 -14.71 -15.89 -10.73
CA PRO A 79 -15.25 -17.13 -11.29
C PRO A 79 -14.60 -18.40 -10.71
N TRP A 80 -13.41 -18.28 -10.13
CA TRP A 80 -12.60 -19.38 -9.62
C TRP A 80 -12.56 -19.43 -8.09
N THR A 81 -12.79 -18.30 -7.44
CA THR A 81 -12.57 -18.14 -6.00
C THR A 81 -13.86 -17.94 -5.21
N GLY A 82 -15.01 -17.78 -5.88
CA GLY A 82 -16.34 -17.76 -5.23
C GLY A 82 -16.77 -16.40 -4.68
N GLY A 83 -16.18 -15.30 -5.16
CA GLY A 83 -16.63 -13.92 -4.89
C GLY A 83 -15.54 -12.96 -4.43
N THR A 84 -15.79 -11.65 -4.59
CA THR A 84 -14.79 -10.56 -4.50
C THR A 84 -14.21 -10.35 -3.10
N PHE A 85 -14.93 -10.74 -2.05
CA PHE A 85 -14.56 -10.50 -0.65
C PHE A 85 -14.03 -11.73 0.09
N ASN A 86 -13.70 -12.80 -0.62
CA ASN A 86 -13.07 -13.94 0.03
C ASN A 86 -11.66 -13.58 0.54
N THR A 87 -11.12 -14.43 1.43
CA THR A 87 -9.79 -14.24 2.02
C THR A 87 -8.69 -14.12 0.95
N ILE A 88 -8.85 -14.83 -0.18
CA ILE A 88 -7.88 -14.83 -1.28
C ILE A 88 -7.83 -13.45 -1.97
N GLY A 89 -8.98 -12.84 -2.23
CA GLY A 89 -9.10 -11.51 -2.84
C GLY A 89 -8.55 -10.41 -1.94
N TRP A 90 -8.76 -10.51 -0.63
CA TRP A 90 -8.13 -9.61 0.35
C TRP A 90 -6.61 -9.75 0.39
N ILE A 91 -6.08 -10.97 0.41
CA ILE A 91 -4.63 -11.22 0.36
C ILE A 91 -4.05 -10.68 -0.96
N ALA A 92 -4.69 -10.97 -2.09
CA ALA A 92 -4.25 -10.50 -3.40
C ALA A 92 -4.24 -8.96 -3.48
N THR A 93 -5.28 -8.31 -2.96
CA THR A 93 -5.36 -6.84 -2.90
C THR A 93 -4.22 -6.29 -2.05
N PHE A 94 -3.99 -6.83 -0.85
CA PHE A 94 -2.88 -6.42 0.00
C PHE A 94 -1.52 -6.57 -0.67
N LEU A 95 -1.25 -7.72 -1.31
CA LEU A 95 0.01 -7.99 -1.99
C LEU A 95 0.23 -7.08 -3.20
N LEU A 96 -0.82 -6.84 -3.99
CA LEU A 96 -0.74 -5.94 -5.15
C LEU A 96 -0.50 -4.50 -4.71
N MET A 97 -1.16 -4.04 -3.66
CA MET A 97 -0.95 -2.70 -3.12
C MET A 97 0.46 -2.53 -2.56
N PHE A 98 0.90 -3.48 -1.74
CA PHE A 98 2.26 -3.50 -1.23
C PHE A 98 3.28 -3.48 -2.37
N GLY A 99 3.14 -4.38 -3.34
CA GLY A 99 4.07 -4.49 -4.47
C GLY A 99 4.08 -3.23 -5.34
N THR A 100 2.91 -2.68 -5.66
CA THR A 100 2.80 -1.44 -6.45
C THR A 100 3.37 -0.24 -5.71
N SER A 101 3.13 -0.12 -4.41
CA SER A 101 3.70 0.94 -3.57
C SER A 101 5.23 0.91 -3.62
N VAL A 102 5.85 -0.26 -3.37
CA VAL A 102 7.31 -0.41 -3.43
C VAL A 102 7.86 -0.05 -4.80
N VAL A 103 7.22 -0.52 -5.89
CA VAL A 103 7.63 -0.19 -7.25
C VAL A 103 7.56 1.32 -7.48
N ILE A 104 6.41 1.94 -7.17
CA ILE A 104 6.20 3.37 -7.38
C ILE A 104 7.23 4.18 -6.61
N GLU A 105 7.52 3.83 -5.36
CA GLU A 105 8.53 4.51 -4.57
C GLU A 105 9.91 4.35 -5.17
N VAL A 106 10.41 3.12 -5.36
CA VAL A 106 11.76 2.87 -5.89
C VAL A 106 12.04 3.66 -7.16
N TYR A 107 11.07 3.73 -8.07
CA TYR A 107 11.23 4.48 -9.31
C TYR A 107 11.07 5.99 -9.12
N SER A 108 10.10 6.45 -8.34
CA SER A 108 9.85 7.88 -8.11
C SER A 108 10.96 8.54 -7.30
N VAL A 109 11.31 8.03 -6.11
CA VAL A 109 12.42 8.58 -5.30
C VAL A 109 13.78 8.32 -5.95
N GLY A 110 13.95 7.20 -6.66
CA GLY A 110 15.15 6.95 -7.45
C GLY A 110 15.37 8.01 -8.54
N PHE A 111 14.30 8.41 -9.22
CA PHE A 111 14.33 9.47 -10.23
C PHE A 111 14.53 10.86 -9.61
N LEU A 112 13.68 11.25 -8.64
CA LEU A 112 13.67 12.59 -8.04
C LEU A 112 14.96 12.91 -7.28
N PHE A 113 15.49 11.96 -6.51
CA PHE A 113 16.67 12.17 -5.68
C PHE A 113 17.96 11.63 -6.32
N ARG A 114 17.89 11.19 -7.58
CA ARG A 114 19.03 10.67 -8.38
C ARG A 114 19.78 9.53 -7.66
N LEU A 115 19.05 8.66 -6.98
CA LEU A 115 19.61 7.52 -6.24
C LEU A 115 19.63 6.26 -7.12
N LYS A 116 20.63 5.41 -6.92
CA LYS A 116 20.71 4.12 -7.63
C LYS A 116 19.57 3.21 -7.16
N ARG A 117 18.60 2.93 -8.03
CA ARG A 117 17.42 2.08 -7.75
C ARG A 117 17.77 0.74 -7.10
N ARG A 118 18.88 0.10 -7.51
CA ARG A 118 19.41 -1.14 -6.90
C ARG A 118 19.63 -1.04 -5.39
N ARG A 119 19.96 0.15 -4.86
CA ARG A 119 20.16 0.39 -3.42
C ARG A 119 18.85 0.76 -2.69
N LEU A 120 17.80 1.09 -3.43
CA LEU A 120 16.50 1.50 -2.88
C LEU A 120 15.54 0.33 -2.69
N TRP A 121 15.65 -0.72 -3.50
CA TRP A 121 14.75 -1.87 -3.46
C TRP A 121 14.61 -2.47 -2.07
N PHE A 122 15.72 -2.87 -1.44
CA PHE A 122 15.66 -3.53 -0.14
C PHE A 122 15.14 -2.60 0.98
N PRO A 123 15.64 -1.36 1.15
CA PRO A 123 15.14 -0.44 2.18
C PRO A 123 13.66 -0.10 2.03
N LEU A 124 13.20 0.22 0.81
CA LEU A 124 11.80 0.60 0.59
C LEU A 124 10.88 -0.62 0.68
N PHE A 125 11.31 -1.78 0.19
CA PHE A 125 10.58 -3.04 0.41
C PHE A 125 10.39 -3.32 1.90
N ALA A 126 11.45 -3.21 2.70
CA ALA A 126 11.39 -3.48 4.13
C ALA A 126 10.46 -2.50 4.88
N GLY A 127 10.52 -1.21 4.53
CA GLY A 127 9.68 -0.18 5.15
C GLY A 127 8.20 -0.31 4.80
N ASN A 128 7.90 -0.52 3.51
CA ASN A 128 6.53 -0.83 3.07
C ASN A 128 6.06 -2.14 3.70
N PHE A 129 6.90 -3.17 3.80
CA PHE A 129 6.48 -4.47 4.35
C PHE A 129 6.08 -4.32 5.82
N LEU A 130 6.88 -3.60 6.61
CA LEU A 130 6.58 -3.35 8.02
C LEU A 130 5.29 -2.51 8.17
N THR A 131 5.12 -1.51 7.31
CA THR A 131 3.90 -0.70 7.22
C THR A 131 2.66 -1.55 6.97
N TYR A 132 2.67 -2.38 5.91
CA TYR A 132 1.53 -3.20 5.55
C TYR A 132 1.26 -4.29 6.59
N LEU A 133 2.28 -4.75 7.31
CA LEU A 133 2.13 -5.65 8.45
C LEU A 133 1.41 -4.97 9.62
N VAL A 134 1.76 -3.71 9.93
CA VAL A 134 1.03 -2.92 10.94
C VAL A 134 -0.43 -2.71 10.52
N ILE A 135 -0.68 -2.39 9.25
CA ILE A 135 -2.04 -2.24 8.71
C ILE A 135 -2.84 -3.54 8.84
N ALA A 136 -2.23 -4.68 8.49
CA ALA A 136 -2.89 -5.99 8.59
C ALA A 136 -3.25 -6.34 10.05
N ILE A 137 -2.33 -6.08 10.99
CA ILE A 137 -2.58 -6.28 12.43
C ILE A 137 -3.71 -5.35 12.90
N TYR A 138 -3.69 -4.07 12.51
CA TYR A 138 -4.74 -3.12 12.87
C TYR A 138 -6.11 -3.55 12.37
N PHE A 139 -6.21 -4.02 11.12
CA PHE A 139 -7.45 -4.58 10.57
C PHE A 139 -7.93 -5.79 11.35
N ASN A 140 -7.02 -6.70 11.71
CA ASN A 140 -7.38 -7.89 12.48
C ASN A 140 -7.94 -7.50 13.87
N ILE A 141 -7.27 -6.59 14.58
CA ILE A 141 -7.70 -6.13 15.91
C ILE A 141 -9.03 -5.37 15.84
N SER A 142 -9.18 -4.45 14.88
CA SER A 142 -10.41 -3.67 14.71
C SER A 142 -11.61 -4.54 14.35
N SER A 143 -11.42 -5.61 13.57
CA SER A 143 -12.48 -6.59 13.28
C SER A 143 -12.93 -7.39 14.52
N GLN A 144 -12.05 -7.60 15.50
CA GLN A 144 -12.38 -8.29 16.75
C GLN A 144 -13.10 -7.40 17.77
N LEU A 145 -12.90 -6.09 17.71
CA LEU A 145 -13.54 -5.11 18.61
C LEU A 145 -14.95 -4.69 18.17
N GLN A 146 -15.35 -5.06 16.95
CA GLN A 146 -16.71 -4.84 16.41
C GLN A 146 -17.63 -6.07 16.54
N MET A 147 -17.13 -7.15 17.15
CA MET A 147 -17.92 -8.30 17.63
C MET A 147 -18.23 -8.14 19.11
#